data_AF-A0A3D2QE32-F1
#
_entry.id   AF-A0A3D2QE32-F1
#
_cell.length_a   1.000
_cell.length_b   1.000
_cell.length_c   1.000
_cell.angle_alpha   90.00
_cell.angle_beta   90.00
_cell.angle_gamma   90.00
#
_symmetry.space_group_name_H-M   'P 1'
#
loop_
_entity.id
_entity.type
_entity.pdbx_description
1 polymer ?
#
loop_
_entity_poly.entity_id
_entity_poly.type
_entity_poly.pdbx_seq_one_letter_code
_entity_poly.pdbx_strand_id
1 'polypeptide(L)'
;MDRETMIDTDLDAMAQWLKQAMGTRKPRLDDVGVVSRVASVLLLFLPGPEGPELVFEVRSGKLNWQPGEISFPGGSRESGDRNFAEAAVREAMEELGVRPGDIRLCGTLDFFAAHNTFMIYPFVGVWQPGRKGCRLDLAAGKGLPAGGDHPDFRHWRYNRDEVAELFTVPLRYLLDQQPRVATSVVTMTHTDDFPYDLLPATRPDWSRVRKYPVYFYVYQDHVIWGITAAILHGFLERFRKGLVQFA
;
A
#
# COMPACT_ATOMS: atom_id res chain seq x y z
N MET A 1 51.17 -10.92 -2.32
CA MET A 1 50.59 -10.39 -1.07
C MET A 1 49.18 -10.91 -1.03
N ASP A 2 48.90 -11.82 -0.10
CA ASP A 2 47.71 -12.67 -0.14
C ASP A 2 46.48 -11.90 0.35
N ARG A 3 45.27 -12.23 -0.14
CA ARG A 3 44.03 -11.50 0.20
C ARG A 3 43.72 -11.56 1.70
N GLU A 4 44.15 -12.61 2.37
CA GLU A 4 43.98 -12.80 3.81
C GLU A 4 44.86 -11.84 4.64
N THR A 5 46.02 -11.40 4.12
CA THR A 5 46.95 -10.54 4.87
C THR A 5 46.60 -9.05 4.82
N MET A 6 45.72 -8.63 3.91
CA MET A 6 45.37 -7.22 3.69
C MET A 6 44.21 -6.74 4.57
N ILE A 7 43.47 -7.66 5.20
CA ILE A 7 42.28 -7.38 6.02
C ILE A 7 42.65 -7.05 7.47
N ASP A 8 43.80 -7.51 7.97
CA ASP A 8 44.04 -7.53 9.42
C ASP A 8 44.69 -6.26 10.03
N THR A 9 45.14 -5.26 9.26
CA THR A 9 45.79 -4.07 9.87
C THR A 9 45.70 -2.74 9.12
N ASP A 10 45.23 -2.70 7.86
CA ASP A 10 45.18 -1.46 7.08
C ASP A 10 43.73 -0.99 6.87
N LEU A 11 43.31 -0.06 7.73
CA LEU A 11 41.98 0.55 7.69
C LEU A 11 41.69 1.27 6.36
N ASP A 12 42.71 1.85 5.72
CA ASP A 12 42.55 2.57 4.46
C ASP A 12 42.37 1.60 3.29
N ALA A 13 43.13 0.50 3.28
CA ALA A 13 42.94 -0.58 2.30
C ALA A 13 41.57 -1.24 2.46
N MET A 14 41.12 -1.50 3.70
CA MET A 14 39.77 -2.00 3.98
C MET A 14 38.69 -1.01 3.54
N ALA A 15 38.85 0.29 3.82
CA ALA A 15 37.87 1.31 3.44
C ALA A 15 37.76 1.45 1.93
N GLN A 16 38.89 1.41 1.19
CA GLN A 16 38.89 1.41 -0.27
C GLN A 16 38.19 0.18 -0.84
N TRP A 17 38.47 -1.00 -0.28
CA TRP A 17 37.78 -2.24 -0.67
C TRP A 17 36.27 -2.17 -0.39
N LEU A 18 35.84 -1.72 0.80
CA LEU A 18 34.43 -1.55 1.15
C LEU A 18 33.73 -0.58 0.21
N LYS A 19 34.36 0.55 -0.13
CA LYS A 19 33.82 1.52 -1.08
C LYS A 19 33.62 0.91 -2.46
N GLN A 20 34.57 0.10 -2.93
CA GLN A 20 34.45 -0.61 -4.21
C GLN A 20 33.36 -1.70 -4.17
N ALA A 21 33.32 -2.50 -3.11
CA ALA A 21 32.36 -3.57 -2.92
C ALA A 21 30.92 -3.04 -2.75
N MET A 22 30.73 -1.93 -2.02
CA MET A 22 29.42 -1.32 -1.81
C MET A 22 28.96 -0.44 -2.98
N GLY A 23 29.88 0.21 -3.71
CA GLY A 23 29.53 1.11 -4.81
C GLY A 23 28.91 0.40 -6.03
N THR A 24 29.06 -0.92 -6.13
CA THR A 24 28.55 -1.75 -7.23
C THR A 24 27.23 -2.44 -6.90
N ARG A 25 26.80 -2.44 -5.64
CA ARG A 25 25.56 -3.12 -5.21
C ARG A 25 24.36 -2.19 -5.32
N LYS A 26 23.21 -2.74 -5.71
CA LYS A 26 21.90 -2.10 -5.47
C LYS A 26 21.44 -2.51 -4.07
N PRO A 27 21.25 -1.58 -3.11
CA PRO A 27 20.71 -1.92 -1.79
C PRO A 27 19.37 -2.64 -1.91
N ARG A 28 19.13 -3.63 -1.05
CA ARG A 28 17.90 -4.42 -0.96
C ARG A 28 17.52 -4.55 0.52
N LEU A 29 16.27 -4.91 0.79
CA LEU A 29 15.89 -5.43 2.11
C LEU A 29 16.66 -6.74 2.33
N ASP A 30 17.24 -6.89 3.51
CA ASP A 30 17.95 -8.12 3.88
C ASP A 30 16.94 -9.25 4.15
N ASP A 31 17.22 -10.43 3.62
CA ASP A 31 16.41 -11.64 3.85
C ASP A 31 16.54 -12.17 5.30
N VAL A 32 17.44 -11.57 6.09
CA VAL A 32 17.64 -11.83 7.54
C VAL A 32 16.60 -11.10 8.39
N GLY A 33 15.98 -10.05 7.84
CA GLY A 33 14.92 -9.31 8.50
C GLY A 33 13.60 -10.07 8.49
N VAL A 34 12.65 -9.68 9.35
CA VAL A 34 11.34 -10.33 9.39
C VAL A 34 10.48 -9.98 8.17
N VAL A 35 10.81 -8.91 7.43
CA VAL A 35 10.02 -8.43 6.28
C VAL A 35 10.08 -9.44 5.14
N SER A 36 9.01 -10.22 4.99
CA SER A 36 8.99 -11.32 4.01
C SER A 36 8.29 -10.94 2.71
N ARG A 37 7.48 -9.88 2.70
CA ARG A 37 6.71 -9.46 1.52
C ARG A 37 6.63 -7.95 1.41
N VAL A 38 6.78 -7.48 0.18
CA VAL A 38 6.60 -6.08 -0.21
C VAL A 38 5.52 -6.00 -1.28
N ALA A 39 4.59 -5.07 -1.11
CA ALA A 39 3.53 -4.82 -2.08
C ALA A 39 3.32 -3.32 -2.30
N SER A 40 2.83 -2.97 -3.48
CA SER A 40 2.39 -1.62 -3.81
C SER A 40 0.88 -1.63 -3.99
N VAL A 41 0.19 -0.61 -3.48
CA VAL A 41 -1.28 -0.49 -3.62
C VAL A 41 -1.66 0.90 -4.14
N LEU A 42 -2.77 0.97 -4.86
CA LEU A 42 -3.27 2.20 -5.46
C LEU A 42 -4.64 2.59 -4.88
N LEU A 43 -4.68 3.69 -4.12
CA LEU A 43 -5.91 4.39 -3.78
C LEU A 43 -6.35 5.20 -5.00
N LEU A 44 -7.17 4.58 -5.85
CA LEU A 44 -7.63 5.17 -7.11
C LEU A 44 -8.98 5.86 -6.93
N PHE A 45 -9.01 7.16 -7.18
CA PHE A 45 -10.25 7.95 -7.18
C PHE A 45 -10.83 8.11 -8.59
N LEU A 46 -12.15 8.02 -8.72
CA LEU A 46 -12.90 8.32 -9.94
C LEU A 46 -13.94 9.44 -9.68
N PRO A 47 -14.42 10.13 -10.74
CA PRO A 47 -15.58 10.98 -10.59
C PRO A 47 -16.86 10.17 -10.36
N GLY A 48 -17.61 10.48 -9.30
CA GLY A 48 -18.96 9.95 -9.05
C GLY A 48 -20.04 11.04 -9.10
N PRO A 49 -21.31 10.64 -8.95
CA PRO A 49 -22.46 11.55 -8.97
C PRO A 49 -22.46 12.55 -7.79
N GLU A 50 -21.95 12.15 -6.62
CA GLU A 50 -21.92 12.98 -5.41
C GLU A 50 -20.53 13.56 -5.10
N GLY A 51 -19.57 13.37 -5.99
CA GLY A 51 -18.18 13.77 -5.79
C GLY A 51 -17.20 12.64 -6.10
N PRO A 52 -15.92 12.76 -5.69
CA PRO A 52 -14.93 11.70 -5.88
C PRO A 52 -15.32 10.42 -5.13
N GLU A 53 -15.14 9.27 -5.78
CA GLU A 53 -15.34 7.95 -5.18
C GLU A 53 -14.03 7.17 -5.21
N LEU A 54 -13.79 6.37 -4.18
CA LEU A 54 -12.61 5.54 -4.04
C LEU A 54 -12.91 4.12 -4.52
N VAL A 55 -12.07 3.59 -5.40
CA VAL A 55 -12.18 2.21 -5.92
C VAL A 55 -11.72 1.20 -4.87
N PHE A 56 -12.51 0.14 -4.75
CA PHE A 56 -12.15 -1.08 -4.02
C PHE A 56 -12.46 -2.30 -4.90
N GLU A 57 -11.80 -3.40 -4.57
CA GLU A 57 -12.06 -4.71 -5.15
C GLU A 57 -12.38 -5.73 -4.05
N VAL A 58 -13.24 -6.69 -4.39
CA VAL A 58 -13.35 -7.94 -3.64
C VAL A 58 -12.47 -8.96 -4.33
N ARG A 59 -11.50 -9.50 -3.59
CA ARG A 59 -10.54 -10.48 -4.10
C ARG A 59 -11.25 -11.77 -4.50
N SER A 60 -10.87 -12.32 -5.65
CA SER A 60 -11.40 -13.59 -6.17
C SER A 60 -11.21 -14.73 -5.17
N GLY A 61 -12.26 -15.56 -5.05
CA GLY A 61 -12.21 -16.78 -4.24
C GLY A 61 -11.23 -17.83 -4.76
N LYS A 62 -10.68 -17.65 -5.97
CA LYS A 62 -9.69 -18.55 -6.57
C LYS A 62 -8.25 -18.26 -6.10
N LEU A 63 -8.03 -17.13 -5.40
CA LEU A 63 -6.70 -16.73 -4.98
C LEU A 63 -6.23 -17.52 -3.76
N ASN A 64 -4.94 -17.83 -3.74
CA ASN A 64 -4.29 -18.53 -2.62
C ASN A 64 -4.11 -17.63 -1.38
N TRP A 65 -4.31 -16.31 -1.51
CA TRP A 65 -4.07 -15.34 -0.45
C TRP A 65 -5.22 -14.34 -0.33
N GLN A 66 -5.79 -14.27 0.88
CA GLN A 66 -6.92 -13.40 1.26
C GLN A 66 -8.12 -13.47 0.29
N PRO A 67 -8.62 -14.66 -0.06
CA PRO A 67 -9.79 -14.78 -0.94
C PRO A 67 -11.02 -14.14 -0.30
N GLY A 68 -11.76 -13.34 -1.08
CA GLY A 68 -12.98 -12.65 -0.63
C GLY A 68 -12.75 -11.42 0.26
N GLU A 69 -11.51 -11.09 0.62
CA GLU A 69 -11.22 -9.85 1.35
C GLU A 69 -11.30 -8.63 0.41
N ILE A 70 -11.53 -7.46 1.01
CA ILE A 70 -11.57 -6.19 0.28
C ILE A 70 -10.18 -5.53 0.30
N SER A 71 -9.69 -5.16 -0.88
CA SER A 71 -8.39 -4.50 -1.05
C SER A 71 -8.50 -3.27 -1.94
N PHE A 72 -7.44 -2.45 -1.87
CA PHE A 72 -7.09 -1.60 -2.99
C PHE A 72 -6.43 -2.45 -4.08
N PRO A 73 -6.53 -2.06 -5.35
CA PRO A 73 -5.75 -2.67 -6.42
C PRO A 73 -4.26 -2.63 -6.08
N GLY A 74 -3.54 -3.73 -6.29
CA GLY A 74 -2.13 -3.80 -5.94
C GLY A 74 -1.59 -5.20 -5.67
N GLY A 75 -0.26 -5.29 -5.74
CA GLY A 75 0.46 -6.55 -5.64
C GLY A 75 1.95 -6.36 -5.46
N SER A 76 2.70 -7.43 -5.65
CA SER A 76 4.15 -7.44 -5.42
C SER A 76 4.88 -6.76 -6.57
N ARG A 77 6.00 -6.10 -6.26
CA ARG A 77 6.86 -5.54 -7.29
C ARG A 77 7.54 -6.65 -8.09
N GLU A 78 7.44 -6.57 -9.41
CA GLU A 78 8.12 -7.47 -10.34
C GLU A 78 9.48 -6.92 -10.76
N SER A 79 10.31 -7.78 -11.37
CA SER A 79 11.65 -7.41 -11.85
C SER A 79 11.61 -6.36 -12.97
N GLY A 80 10.50 -6.28 -13.71
CA GLY A 80 10.26 -5.32 -14.78
C GLY A 80 9.87 -3.91 -14.29
N ASP A 81 9.40 -3.77 -13.05
CA ASP A 81 8.94 -2.49 -12.52
C ASP A 81 10.12 -1.56 -12.21
N ARG A 82 10.13 -0.33 -12.76
CA ARG A 82 11.23 0.62 -12.50
C ARG A 82 11.22 1.11 -11.05
N ASN A 83 10.04 1.16 -10.42
CA ASN A 83 9.83 1.61 -9.04
C ASN A 83 8.51 1.06 -8.47
N PHE A 84 8.25 1.29 -7.19
CA PHE A 84 7.02 0.81 -6.52
C PHE A 84 5.74 1.45 -7.06
N ALA A 85 5.79 2.67 -7.59
CA ALA A 85 4.61 3.32 -8.14
C ALA A 85 4.18 2.66 -9.46
N GLU A 86 5.13 2.20 -10.26
CA GLU A 86 4.86 1.43 -11.48
C GLU A 86 4.24 0.08 -11.19
N ALA A 87 4.68 -0.61 -10.13
CA ALA A 87 4.01 -1.82 -9.68
C ALA A 87 2.53 -1.54 -9.35
N ALA A 88 2.24 -0.47 -8.60
CA ALA A 88 0.85 -0.11 -8.27
C ALA A 88 -0.01 0.16 -9.52
N VAL A 89 0.56 0.82 -10.53
CA VAL A 89 -0.13 1.11 -11.80
C VAL A 89 -0.31 -0.15 -12.63
N ARG A 90 0.72 -1.00 -12.75
CA ARG A 90 0.66 -2.27 -13.48
C ARG A 90 -0.41 -3.18 -12.89
N GLU A 91 -0.40 -3.38 -11.59
CA GLU A 91 -1.40 -4.20 -10.88
C GLU A 91 -2.81 -3.65 -11.12
N ALA A 92 -3.01 -2.33 -10.99
CA ALA A 92 -4.30 -1.72 -11.32
C ALA A 92 -4.71 -1.93 -12.78
N MET A 93 -3.78 -1.96 -13.75
CA MET A 93 -4.09 -2.27 -15.14
C MET A 93 -4.53 -3.73 -15.32
N GLU A 94 -3.84 -4.66 -14.67
CA GLU A 94 -4.09 -6.10 -14.76
C GLU A 94 -5.40 -6.47 -14.06
N GLU A 95 -5.58 -6.01 -12.83
CA GLU A 95 -6.76 -6.27 -12.00
C GLU A 95 -7.99 -5.55 -12.55
N LEU A 96 -7.90 -4.24 -12.83
CA LEU A 96 -9.07 -3.41 -13.15
C LEU A 96 -9.33 -3.27 -14.66
N GLY A 97 -8.36 -3.57 -15.51
CA GLY A 97 -8.48 -3.37 -16.96
C GLY A 97 -8.41 -1.90 -17.40
N VAL A 98 -7.89 -1.01 -16.55
CA VAL A 98 -7.67 0.41 -16.88
C VAL A 98 -6.39 0.60 -17.69
N ARG A 99 -6.33 1.66 -18.49
CA ARG A 99 -5.09 2.01 -19.23
C ARG A 99 -4.18 2.85 -18.34
N PRO A 100 -2.85 2.70 -18.45
CA PRO A 100 -1.90 3.48 -17.64
C PRO A 100 -2.02 4.98 -17.91
N GLY A 101 -2.27 5.36 -19.17
CA GLY A 101 -2.47 6.75 -19.57
C GLY A 101 -3.74 7.40 -19.02
N ASP A 102 -4.66 6.60 -18.47
CA ASP A 102 -5.86 7.09 -17.80
C ASP A 102 -5.65 7.24 -16.28
N ILE A 103 -4.50 6.83 -15.72
CA ILE A 103 -4.18 7.02 -14.30
C ILE A 103 -3.21 8.18 -14.15
N ARG A 104 -3.62 9.20 -13.40
CA ARG A 104 -2.72 10.26 -12.94
C ARG A 104 -2.36 10.03 -11.47
N LEU A 105 -1.13 9.59 -11.23
CA LEU A 105 -0.58 9.50 -9.88
C LEU A 105 -0.46 10.91 -9.26
N CYS A 106 -0.93 11.04 -8.02
CA CYS A 106 -0.92 12.28 -7.26
C CYS A 106 0.19 12.32 -6.21
N GLY A 107 0.57 11.17 -5.65
CA GLY A 107 1.63 11.06 -4.66
C GLY A 107 1.65 9.72 -3.96
N THR A 108 2.52 9.60 -2.96
CA THR A 108 2.64 8.42 -2.08
C THR A 108 2.20 8.78 -0.67
N LEU A 109 1.59 7.83 0.05
CA LEU A 109 1.33 7.96 1.49
C LEU A 109 2.52 7.38 2.27
N ASP A 110 2.48 7.52 3.60
CA ASP A 110 3.47 6.88 4.47
C ASP A 110 3.48 5.36 4.25
N PHE A 111 4.67 4.77 4.22
CA PHE A 111 4.80 3.32 4.05
C PHE A 111 4.21 2.59 5.25
N PHE A 112 3.42 1.56 4.99
CA PHE A 112 2.75 0.80 6.03
C PHE A 112 3.52 -0.48 6.32
N ALA A 113 4.18 -0.53 7.47
CA ALA A 113 4.77 -1.74 8.00
C ALA A 113 3.70 -2.50 8.80
N ALA A 114 3.15 -3.55 8.20
CA ALA A 114 2.16 -4.39 8.83
C ALA A 114 2.80 -5.29 9.90
N HIS A 115 2.00 -5.64 10.89
CA HIS A 115 2.40 -6.50 12.02
C HIS A 115 2.78 -7.93 11.60
N ASN A 116 2.33 -8.39 10.42
CA ASN A 116 2.68 -9.67 9.81
C ASN A 116 3.92 -9.58 8.91
N THR A 117 4.77 -8.57 9.13
CA THR A 117 6.02 -8.32 8.41
C THR A 117 5.87 -7.93 6.94
N PHE A 118 4.67 -7.54 6.52
CA PHE A 118 4.49 -6.99 5.18
C PHE A 118 4.85 -5.51 5.17
N MET A 119 5.53 -5.07 4.11
CA MET A 119 5.74 -3.66 3.85
C MET A 119 4.92 -3.23 2.65
N ILE A 120 4.09 -2.20 2.83
CA ILE A 120 3.17 -1.73 1.79
C ILE A 120 3.52 -0.31 1.41
N TYR A 121 3.58 -0.09 0.10
CA TYR A 121 3.84 1.19 -0.55
C TYR A 121 2.53 1.73 -1.15
N PRO A 122 1.76 2.53 -0.40
CA PRO A 122 0.53 3.13 -0.88
C PRO A 122 0.76 4.35 -1.78
N PHE A 123 0.04 4.38 -2.89
CA PHE A 123 0.00 5.49 -3.83
C PHE A 123 -1.42 6.00 -3.98
N VAL A 124 -1.57 7.30 -4.21
CA VAL A 124 -2.86 7.92 -4.51
C VAL A 124 -2.87 8.30 -5.99
N GLY A 125 -3.92 7.91 -6.69
CA GLY A 125 -4.14 8.24 -8.10
C GLY A 125 -5.56 8.73 -8.33
N VAL A 126 -5.75 9.45 -9.45
CA VAL A 126 -7.07 9.73 -9.99
C VAL A 126 -7.18 9.10 -11.37
N TRP A 127 -8.35 8.55 -11.68
CA TRP A 127 -8.67 8.09 -13.01
C TRP A 127 -9.20 9.25 -13.85
N GLN A 128 -8.52 9.51 -14.96
CA GLN A 128 -8.75 10.60 -15.89
C GLN A 128 -8.63 10.07 -17.33
N PRO A 129 -9.68 9.41 -17.85
CA PRO A 129 -9.62 8.81 -19.17
C PRO A 129 -9.46 9.88 -20.25
N GLY A 130 -8.45 9.68 -21.11
CA GLY A 130 -8.11 10.49 -22.28
C GLY A 130 -8.84 11.82 -22.48
N ARG A 131 -8.35 12.89 -21.85
CA ARG A 131 -8.44 14.23 -22.45
C ARG A 131 -7.05 14.79 -22.65
N LYS A 132 -6.64 14.97 -23.90
CA LYS A 132 -5.78 16.12 -24.21
C LYS A 132 -6.54 17.35 -23.68
N GLY A 133 -6.09 17.94 -22.57
CA GLY A 133 -6.60 19.22 -22.08
C GLY A 133 -7.58 19.24 -20.90
N CYS A 134 -7.84 18.15 -20.17
CA CYS A 134 -8.40 18.31 -18.80
C CYS A 134 -7.25 18.62 -17.84
N ARG A 135 -6.84 19.89 -17.80
CA ARG A 135 -6.41 20.44 -16.50
C ARG A 135 -7.63 20.31 -15.59
N LEU A 136 -7.54 19.46 -14.58
CA LEU A 136 -8.31 19.72 -13.37
C LEU A 136 -7.69 21.00 -12.82
N ASP A 137 -8.18 22.16 -13.26
CA ASP A 137 -7.86 23.41 -12.61
C ASP A 137 -8.53 23.36 -11.25
N LEU A 138 -7.88 22.72 -10.28
CA LEU A 138 -8.27 22.72 -8.86
C LEU A 138 -8.43 24.15 -8.32
N ALA A 139 -7.86 25.14 -9.01
CA ALA A 139 -7.99 26.57 -8.72
C ALA A 139 -9.33 27.19 -9.17
N ALA A 140 -10.09 26.53 -10.04
CA ALA A 140 -11.40 26.98 -10.48
C ALA A 140 -12.40 25.90 -10.10
N GLY A 141 -13.16 26.10 -9.02
CA GLY A 141 -14.20 25.19 -8.51
C GLY A 141 -15.38 24.93 -9.46
N LYS A 142 -15.12 24.63 -10.73
CA LYS A 142 -16.08 24.10 -11.68
C LYS A 142 -16.08 22.58 -11.53
N GLY A 143 -17.08 22.09 -10.81
CA GLY A 143 -17.38 20.66 -10.74
C GLY A 143 -17.58 20.05 -12.14
N LEU A 144 -17.62 18.72 -12.19
CA LEU A 144 -18.01 17.99 -13.39
C LEU A 144 -19.33 18.58 -13.95
N PRO A 145 -19.48 18.69 -15.28
CA PRO A 145 -20.73 19.15 -15.87
C PRO A 145 -21.87 18.23 -15.39
N ALA A 146 -22.82 18.81 -14.64
CA ALA A 146 -24.03 18.11 -14.24
C ALA A 146 -24.81 17.71 -15.49
N GLY A 147 -24.90 16.39 -15.76
CA GLY A 147 -25.77 15.84 -16.80
C GLY A 147 -25.11 15.26 -18.06
N GLY A 148 -23.81 14.98 -18.06
CA GLY A 148 -23.19 14.09 -19.06
C GLY A 148 -22.89 12.72 -18.46
N ASP A 149 -22.77 11.67 -19.30
CA ASP A 149 -22.27 10.35 -18.88
C ASP A 149 -21.01 10.54 -18.02
N HIS A 150 -21.15 10.35 -16.70
CA HIS A 150 -20.00 10.36 -15.81
C HIS A 150 -19.11 9.18 -16.20
N PRO A 151 -17.80 9.37 -16.39
CA PRO A 151 -16.89 8.25 -16.55
C PRO A 151 -17.03 7.33 -15.34
N ASP A 152 -17.52 6.12 -15.57
CA ASP A 152 -17.80 5.12 -14.53
C ASP A 152 -17.02 3.82 -14.84
N PHE A 153 -16.69 3.07 -13.80
CA PHE A 153 -16.02 1.78 -13.87
C PHE A 153 -16.88 0.68 -14.49
N ARG A 154 -18.19 0.89 -14.70
CA ARG A 154 -19.11 -0.11 -15.31
C ARG A 154 -18.65 -0.67 -16.66
N HIS A 155 -17.80 0.06 -17.40
CA HIS A 155 -17.25 -0.39 -18.68
C HIS A 155 -15.87 -1.05 -18.56
N TRP A 156 -15.28 -1.08 -17.37
CA TRP A 156 -13.99 -1.73 -17.14
C TRP A 156 -14.13 -3.24 -17.30
N ARG A 157 -13.13 -3.83 -17.94
CA ARG A 157 -13.01 -5.28 -18.11
C ARG A 157 -11.94 -5.79 -17.17
N TYR A 158 -12.31 -5.93 -15.91
CA TYR A 158 -11.42 -6.39 -14.85
C TYR A 158 -11.18 -7.90 -14.91
N ASN A 159 -10.02 -8.33 -14.42
CA ASN A 159 -9.60 -9.73 -14.42
C ASN A 159 -10.41 -10.53 -13.38
N ARG A 160 -11.32 -11.37 -13.85
CA ARG A 160 -12.20 -12.19 -12.99
C ARG A 160 -11.49 -13.33 -12.25
N ASP A 161 -10.26 -13.66 -12.63
CA ASP A 161 -9.49 -14.66 -11.90
C ASP A 161 -8.90 -14.08 -10.61
N GLU A 162 -8.72 -12.76 -10.55
CA GLU A 162 -8.13 -12.04 -9.42
C GLU A 162 -9.15 -11.19 -8.67
N VAL A 163 -10.14 -10.65 -9.38
CA VAL A 163 -11.16 -9.75 -8.84
C VAL A 163 -12.55 -10.36 -9.01
N ALA A 164 -13.21 -10.68 -7.90
CA ALA A 164 -14.59 -11.14 -7.90
C ALA A 164 -15.57 -10.00 -8.24
N GLU A 165 -15.33 -8.82 -7.66
CA GLU A 165 -16.22 -7.68 -7.73
C GLU A 165 -15.42 -6.37 -7.66
N LEU A 166 -15.88 -5.35 -8.38
CA LEU A 166 -15.44 -3.97 -8.22
C LEU A 166 -16.58 -3.12 -7.71
N PHE A 167 -16.27 -2.25 -6.74
CA PHE A 167 -17.21 -1.28 -6.22
C PHE A 167 -16.47 0.01 -5.85
N THR A 168 -17.24 1.07 -5.63
CA THR A 168 -16.73 2.37 -5.26
C THR A 168 -17.44 2.89 -4.03
N VAL A 169 -16.73 3.65 -3.21
CA VAL A 169 -17.29 4.29 -2.02
C VAL A 169 -17.13 5.81 -2.16
N PRO A 170 -18.22 6.60 -2.03
CA PRO A 170 -18.12 8.05 -2.03
C PRO A 170 -17.17 8.55 -0.95
N LEU A 171 -16.28 9.49 -1.31
CA LEU A 171 -15.34 10.08 -0.35
C LEU A 171 -16.07 10.77 0.81
N ARG A 172 -17.20 11.44 0.52
CA ARG A 172 -18.06 12.04 1.54
C ARG A 172 -18.51 11.02 2.58
N TYR A 173 -19.00 9.86 2.13
CA TYR A 173 -19.42 8.78 3.01
C TYR A 173 -18.27 8.33 3.93
N LEU A 174 -17.07 8.13 3.37
CA LEU A 174 -15.89 7.72 4.13
C LEU A 174 -15.44 8.77 5.17
N LEU A 175 -15.58 10.07 4.86
CA LEU A 175 -15.23 11.16 5.78
C LEU A 175 -16.21 11.30 6.94
N ASP A 176 -17.50 11.04 6.68
CA ASP A 176 -18.57 11.11 7.67
C ASP A 176 -18.62 9.87 8.58
N GLN A 177 -18.06 8.74 8.14
CA GLN A 177 -17.99 7.53 8.94
C GLN A 177 -17.00 7.64 10.10
N GLN A 178 -17.45 7.22 11.29
CA GLN A 178 -16.57 6.78 12.35
C GLN A 178 -16.37 5.26 12.22
N PRO A 179 -15.15 4.77 11.96
CA PRO A 179 -14.92 3.34 11.84
C PRO A 179 -15.17 2.67 13.19
N ARG A 180 -15.70 1.44 13.15
CA ARG A 180 -15.62 0.57 14.32
C ARG A 180 -14.16 0.19 14.53
N VAL A 181 -13.69 0.21 15.77
CA VAL A 181 -12.31 -0.12 16.13
C VAL A 181 -12.30 -1.29 17.10
N ALA A 182 -11.54 -2.33 16.76
CA ALA A 182 -11.18 -3.40 17.69
C ALA A 182 -9.68 -3.35 17.99
N THR A 183 -9.24 -4.05 19.03
CA THR A 183 -7.80 -4.17 19.36
C THR A 183 -7.33 -5.58 19.07
N SER A 184 -6.27 -5.69 18.28
CA SER A 184 -5.53 -6.94 18.08
C SER A 184 -4.23 -6.94 18.86
N VAL A 185 -3.75 -8.14 19.18
CA VAL A 185 -2.54 -8.37 19.96
C VAL A 185 -1.58 -9.21 19.14
N VAL A 186 -0.30 -8.82 19.16
CA VAL A 186 0.81 -9.65 18.68
C VAL A 186 1.77 -9.88 19.84
N THR A 187 2.14 -11.13 20.03
CA THR A 187 3.11 -11.57 21.03
C THR A 187 4.30 -12.16 20.28
N MET A 188 5.51 -11.75 20.68
CA MET A 188 6.74 -12.34 20.19
C MET A 188 7.18 -13.40 21.20
N THR A 189 7.42 -14.62 20.72
CA THR A 189 7.86 -15.75 21.54
C THR A 189 9.11 -16.33 20.91
N HIS A 190 10.07 -16.69 21.76
CA HIS A 190 11.28 -17.37 21.33
C HIS A 190 11.07 -18.88 21.35
N THR A 191 11.70 -19.56 20.40
CA THR A 191 11.73 -21.02 20.32
C THR A 191 12.66 -21.62 21.38
N ASP A 192 12.57 -22.94 21.59
CA ASP A 192 13.29 -23.63 22.66
C ASP A 192 14.82 -23.63 22.48
N ASP A 193 15.31 -23.45 21.25
CA ASP A 193 16.73 -23.34 20.90
C ASP A 193 17.30 -21.93 21.12
N PHE A 194 16.49 -20.98 21.59
CA PHE A 194 16.92 -19.63 21.84
C PHE A 194 17.91 -19.59 23.03
N PRO A 195 19.17 -19.16 22.82
CA PRO A 195 20.26 -19.35 23.78
C PRO A 195 20.20 -18.30 24.89
N TYR A 196 19.30 -18.51 25.84
CA TYR A 196 19.09 -17.60 26.96
C TYR A 196 20.35 -17.43 27.80
N ASP A 197 21.23 -18.42 27.90
CA ASP A 197 22.48 -18.38 28.64
C ASP A 197 23.48 -17.34 28.11
N LEU A 198 23.41 -17.00 26.82
CA LEU A 198 24.29 -16.00 26.19
C LEU A 198 23.87 -14.54 26.48
N LEU A 199 22.73 -14.34 27.16
CA LEU A 199 22.14 -13.01 27.35
C LEU A 199 22.49 -12.39 28.71
N PRO A 200 22.52 -11.05 28.80
CA PRO A 200 22.66 -10.34 30.08
C PRO A 200 21.66 -10.82 31.15
N ALA A 201 22.08 -10.77 32.42
CA ALA A 201 21.28 -11.22 33.56
C ALA A 201 20.01 -10.38 33.78
N THR A 202 20.09 -9.06 33.59
CA THR A 202 18.93 -8.18 33.59
C THR A 202 18.34 -8.10 32.19
N ARG A 203 17.16 -8.70 32.01
CA ARG A 203 16.46 -8.71 30.71
C ARG A 203 15.25 -7.79 30.76
N PRO A 204 15.02 -6.98 29.70
CA PRO A 204 13.72 -6.37 29.51
C PRO A 204 12.66 -7.48 29.39
N ASP A 205 11.44 -7.19 29.81
CA ASP A 205 10.32 -8.04 29.47
C ASP A 205 10.11 -8.03 27.94
N TRP A 206 10.50 -9.12 27.29
CA TRP A 206 10.32 -9.32 25.85
C TRP A 206 8.94 -9.89 25.51
N SER A 207 8.16 -10.31 26.51
CA SER A 207 6.75 -10.72 26.35
C SER A 207 5.81 -9.53 26.12
N ARG A 208 6.36 -8.38 25.72
CA ARG A 208 5.61 -7.17 25.34
C ARG A 208 4.58 -7.50 24.27
N VAL A 209 3.36 -7.68 24.76
CA VAL A 209 2.11 -7.69 24.00
C VAL A 209 2.02 -6.38 23.24
N ARG A 210 2.26 -6.41 21.93
CA ARG A 210 2.00 -5.26 21.07
C ARG A 210 0.52 -5.25 20.74
N LYS A 211 -0.19 -4.24 21.24
CA LYS A 211 -1.57 -3.96 20.87
C LYS A 211 -1.59 -3.01 19.68
N TYR A 212 -2.46 -3.25 18.72
CA TYR A 212 -2.70 -2.34 17.60
C TYR A 212 -4.20 -2.28 17.27
N PRO A 213 -4.70 -1.13 16.80
CA PRO A 213 -6.09 -0.99 16.39
C PRO A 213 -6.35 -1.69 15.05
N VAL A 214 -7.51 -2.33 14.93
CA VAL A 214 -8.07 -2.82 13.67
C VAL A 214 -9.32 -2.02 13.38
N TYR A 215 -9.33 -1.37 12.22
CA TYR A 215 -10.44 -0.52 11.77
C TYR A 215 -11.40 -1.31 10.90
N PHE A 216 -12.68 -0.97 10.98
CA PHE A 216 -13.75 -1.55 10.18
C PHE A 216 -14.62 -0.40 9.65
N TYR A 217 -14.61 -0.24 8.33
CA TYR A 217 -15.51 0.64 7.60
C TYR A 217 -16.57 -0.23 6.92
N VAL A 218 -17.83 0.14 7.04
CA VAL A 218 -18.95 -0.63 6.48
C VAL A 218 -19.64 0.24 5.44
N TYR A 219 -19.79 -0.27 4.23
CA TYR A 219 -20.53 0.39 3.17
C TYR A 219 -21.40 -0.66 2.48
N GLN A 220 -22.73 -0.48 2.53
CA GLN A 220 -23.69 -1.48 2.06
C GLN A 220 -23.42 -2.85 2.74
N ASP A 221 -23.19 -3.90 1.97
CA ASP A 221 -22.82 -5.24 2.41
C ASP A 221 -21.30 -5.47 2.48
N HIS A 222 -20.48 -4.48 2.09
CA HIS A 222 -19.03 -4.54 2.11
C HIS A 222 -18.45 -4.11 3.46
N VAL A 223 -17.50 -4.90 3.98
CA VAL A 223 -16.75 -4.58 5.20
C VAL A 223 -15.27 -4.42 4.86
N ILE A 224 -14.79 -3.17 4.83
CA ILE A 224 -13.38 -2.85 4.62
C ILE A 224 -12.68 -2.94 5.98
N TRP A 225 -11.73 -3.87 6.13
CA TRP A 225 -11.04 -4.12 7.40
C TRP A 225 -9.54 -4.42 7.22
N GLY A 226 -8.85 -4.66 8.33
CA GLY A 226 -7.44 -5.07 8.32
C GLY A 226 -6.50 -4.00 7.79
N ILE A 227 -5.54 -4.42 6.96
CA ILE A 227 -4.51 -3.55 6.37
C ILE A 227 -5.15 -2.47 5.49
N THR A 228 -6.10 -2.84 4.64
CA THR A 228 -6.82 -1.92 3.75
C THR A 228 -7.47 -0.79 4.56
N ALA A 229 -8.17 -1.13 5.63
CA ALA A 229 -8.79 -0.15 6.52
C ALA A 229 -7.78 0.69 7.30
N ALA A 230 -6.62 0.14 7.66
CA ALA A 230 -5.56 0.91 8.33
C ALA A 230 -4.95 1.98 7.40
N ILE A 231 -4.69 1.63 6.13
CA ILE A 231 -4.21 2.58 5.11
C ILE A 231 -5.28 3.65 4.85
N LEU A 232 -6.53 3.23 4.67
CA LEU A 232 -7.67 4.14 4.49
C LEU A 232 -7.81 5.10 5.67
N HIS A 233 -7.75 4.60 6.91
CA HIS A 233 -7.84 5.42 8.11
C HIS A 233 -6.70 6.44 8.18
N GLY A 234 -5.46 6.02 7.91
CA GLY A 234 -4.30 6.91 7.87
C GLY A 234 -4.42 8.01 6.81
N PHE A 235 -4.97 7.68 5.63
CA PHE A 235 -5.28 8.66 4.59
C PHE A 235 -6.34 9.65 5.06
N LEU A 236 -7.49 9.17 5.56
CA LEU A 236 -8.60 10.02 5.99
C LEU A 236 -8.16 10.95 7.13
N GLU A 237 -7.50 10.46 8.17
CA GLU A 237 -7.07 11.28 9.31
C GLU A 237 -6.06 12.36 8.90
N ARG A 238 -5.11 12.03 8.02
CA ARG A 238 -4.07 12.97 7.60
C ARG A 238 -4.62 14.08 6.72
N PHE A 239 -5.53 13.74 5.82
CA PHE A 239 -6.00 14.64 4.78
C PHE A 239 -7.41 15.19 5.04
N ARG A 240 -8.09 14.80 6.13
CA ARG A 240 -9.48 15.16 6.45
C ARG A 240 -9.81 16.62 6.16
N LYS A 241 -9.04 17.56 6.72
CA LYS A 241 -9.30 19.01 6.58
C LYS A 241 -9.27 19.49 5.12
N GLY A 242 -8.36 18.95 4.31
CA GLY A 242 -8.27 19.28 2.89
C GLY A 242 -9.33 18.55 2.06
N LEU A 243 -9.64 17.30 2.41
CA LEU A 243 -10.61 16.47 1.70
C LEU A 243 -12.05 16.98 1.80
N VAL A 244 -12.44 17.63 2.91
CA VAL A 244 -13.77 18.26 3.08
C VAL A 244 -14.08 19.28 1.97
N GLN A 245 -13.07 19.82 1.29
CA GLN A 245 -13.27 20.75 0.15
C GLN A 245 -13.65 20.04 -1.16
N PHE A 246 -13.38 18.73 -1.23
CA PHE A 246 -13.65 17.87 -2.38
C PHE A 246 -14.83 16.92 -2.12
N ALA A 247 -15.30 16.86 -0.88
CA ALA A 247 -16.34 15.98 -0.39
C ALA A 247 -17.73 16.53 -0.67
#